data_AF-A0A0A0HIQ2-F1
#
_entry.id   AF-A0A0A0HIQ2-F1
#
_cell.length_a   1.000
_cell.length_b   1.000
_cell.length_c   1.000
_cell.angle_alpha   90.00
_cell.angle_beta   90.00
_cell.angle_gamma   90.00
#
_symmetry.space_group_name_H-M   'P 1'
#
loop_
_entity.id
_entity.type
_entity.pdbx_description
1 polymer ?
#
loop_
_entity_poly.entity_id
_entity_poly.type
_entity_poly.pdbx_seq_one_letter_code
_entity_poly.pdbx_strand_id
1 'polypeptide(L)'
;MARSRTPKFDASEVITNEIIRIIERGVLPWRKPWTAGGSSRPLRVGGEPYQGVNNFLLTMRTVMAGHSSPFWMTLPQANALDAKVRKGEKSSVVVYYGQSRKDAGGEDDRSDGDDHSEEARIFRFQKSYRVFNACQIDGLPDSFFPDPEPVPEHAPSEPIPHMQAFFDAIDITTVFTGTEAYYLPPVDKVYMPSITRFQDPRNFYGVWAHELAHATKAPHRLNRDFGFSKFGNTSYAREEIVAELTSVFLGQTLGFTAHTLEMNAAYLHNWLRVLRSDKGAIFRHAADAQRACDYLIARSETGRAGRSAEAA
;
A
#
# COMPACT_ATOMS: atom_id res chain seq x y z
N MET A 1 46.68 -2.03 -7.11
CA MET A 1 45.56 -2.62 -6.36
C MET A 1 44.26 -1.96 -6.84
N ALA A 2 43.36 -2.71 -7.46
CA ALA A 2 42.04 -2.18 -7.84
C ALA A 2 41.25 -1.88 -6.56
N ARG A 3 40.82 -0.63 -6.38
CA ARG A 3 39.88 -0.26 -5.31
C ARG A 3 38.61 -1.09 -5.52
N SER A 4 38.35 -2.05 -4.63
CA SER A 4 37.06 -2.72 -4.53
C SER A 4 36.01 -1.63 -4.32
N ARG A 5 35.24 -1.33 -5.36
CA ARG A 5 34.09 -0.42 -5.27
C ARG A 5 33.05 -1.16 -4.43
N THR A 6 32.92 -0.78 -3.18
CA THR A 6 31.79 -1.21 -2.35
C THR A 6 30.51 -0.89 -3.14
N PRO A 7 29.65 -1.88 -3.42
CA PRO A 7 28.45 -1.65 -4.21
C PRO A 7 27.59 -0.58 -3.53
N LYS A 8 27.10 0.37 -4.33
CA LYS A 8 26.20 1.43 -3.84
C LYS A 8 24.97 0.77 -3.23
N PHE A 9 24.53 1.24 -2.06
CA PHE A 9 23.34 0.73 -1.39
C PHE A 9 22.13 0.79 -2.33
N ASP A 10 21.53 -0.37 -2.58
CA ASP A 10 20.33 -0.51 -3.39
C ASP A 10 19.12 -0.74 -2.47
N ALA A 11 18.36 0.32 -2.23
CA ALA A 11 17.18 0.27 -1.39
C ALA A 11 16.12 -0.69 -1.95
N SER A 12 15.98 -0.76 -3.26
CA SER A 12 14.96 -1.57 -3.92
C SER A 12 15.24 -3.06 -3.77
N GLU A 13 16.50 -3.45 -3.91
CA GLU A 13 16.94 -4.82 -3.65
C GLU A 13 16.80 -5.21 -2.18
N VAL A 14 17.23 -4.35 -1.26
CA VAL A 14 17.13 -4.61 0.19
C VAL A 14 15.67 -4.81 0.63
N ILE A 15 14.77 -3.94 0.17
CA ILE A 15 13.34 -4.00 0.47
C ILE A 15 12.71 -5.25 -0.15
N THR A 16 12.97 -5.51 -1.43
CA THR A 16 12.37 -6.68 -2.10
C THR A 16 12.83 -7.99 -1.46
N ASN A 17 14.11 -8.10 -1.12
CA ASN A 17 14.65 -9.27 -0.42
C ASN A 17 14.11 -9.41 1.00
N GLU A 18 13.78 -8.32 1.69
CA GLU A 18 13.08 -8.36 2.98
C GLU A 18 11.69 -8.99 2.84
N ILE A 19 10.91 -8.53 1.87
CA ILE A 19 9.56 -9.07 1.62
C ILE A 19 9.62 -10.55 1.22
N ILE A 20 10.54 -10.92 0.33
CA ILE A 20 10.75 -12.33 -0.06
C ILE A 20 10.99 -13.20 1.17
N ARG A 21 11.90 -12.81 2.06
CA ARG A 21 12.19 -13.57 3.29
C ARG A 21 10.99 -13.67 4.23
N ILE A 22 10.14 -12.65 4.30
CA ILE A 22 8.93 -12.65 5.11
C ILE A 22 7.92 -13.65 4.54
N ILE A 23 7.70 -13.61 3.22
CA ILE A 23 6.80 -14.54 2.52
C ILE A 23 7.30 -15.98 2.65
N GLU A 24 8.61 -16.23 2.51
CA GLU A 24 9.22 -17.55 2.67
C GLU A 24 9.06 -18.14 4.09
N ARG A 25 8.90 -17.29 5.11
CA ARG A 25 8.59 -17.73 6.49
C ARG A 25 7.12 -18.09 6.69
N GLY A 26 6.26 -17.81 5.72
CA GLY A 26 4.83 -18.14 5.77
C GLY A 26 3.98 -17.24 6.67
N VAL A 27 4.54 -16.17 7.23
CA VAL A 27 3.81 -15.21 8.06
C VAL A 27 3.67 -13.91 7.28
N LEU A 28 2.44 -13.52 6.93
CA LEU A 28 2.12 -12.30 6.19
C LEU A 28 1.66 -11.20 7.16
N PRO A 29 2.53 -10.26 7.57
CA PRO A 29 2.17 -9.30 8.61
C PRO A 29 1.07 -8.34 8.17
N TRP A 30 0.92 -8.11 6.86
CA TRP A 30 -0.09 -7.22 6.30
C TRP A 30 -1.50 -7.82 6.22
N ARG A 31 -1.68 -9.07 6.65
CA ARG A 31 -3.00 -9.70 6.83
C ARG A 31 -3.41 -9.79 8.29
N LYS A 32 -2.58 -9.33 9.21
CA LYS A 32 -2.93 -9.25 10.64
C LYS A 32 -3.75 -7.99 10.92
N PRO A 33 -4.62 -8.00 11.95
CA PRO A 33 -5.28 -6.81 12.46
C PRO A 33 -4.32 -5.63 12.63
N TRP A 34 -4.69 -4.49 12.06
CA TRP A 34 -3.91 -3.26 12.11
C TRP A 34 -4.19 -2.53 13.43
N THR A 35 -3.37 -2.78 14.45
CA THR A 35 -3.45 -2.01 15.69
C THR A 35 -2.06 -1.52 16.09
N ALA A 36 -1.73 -0.28 15.72
CA ALA A 36 -0.49 0.39 16.11
C ALA A 36 -0.81 1.77 16.69
N GLY A 37 -1.25 1.81 17.96
CA GLY A 37 -1.48 3.02 18.77
C GLY A 37 -2.30 4.10 18.06
N GLY A 38 -3.60 4.08 18.28
CA GLY A 38 -4.53 5.09 17.77
C GLY A 38 -4.67 5.21 16.26
N SER A 39 -3.74 4.70 15.44
CA SER A 39 -3.76 4.81 13.98
C SER A 39 -3.48 3.47 13.30
N SER A 40 -4.28 3.18 12.29
CA SER A 40 -4.09 2.05 11.38
C SER A 40 -3.01 2.29 10.32
N ARG A 41 -2.55 3.54 10.15
CA ARG A 41 -1.54 3.96 9.18
C ARG A 41 -0.29 4.51 9.87
N PRO A 42 0.91 4.17 9.38
CA PRO A 42 2.15 4.82 9.79
C PRO A 42 2.10 6.32 9.47
N LEU A 43 2.48 7.14 10.44
CA LEU A 43 2.48 8.60 10.34
C LEU A 43 3.90 9.13 10.28
N ARG A 44 4.10 10.23 9.53
CA ARG A 44 5.32 11.04 9.58
C ARG A 44 5.35 11.84 10.88
N VAL A 45 6.51 12.43 11.19
CA VAL A 45 6.68 13.31 12.37
C VAL A 45 5.61 14.41 12.50
N GLY A 46 5.09 14.93 11.37
CA GLY A 46 4.06 15.95 11.34
C GLY A 46 2.62 15.44 11.39
N GLY A 47 2.38 14.14 11.58
CA GLY A 47 1.04 13.54 11.59
C GLY A 47 0.54 13.08 10.22
N GLU A 48 1.17 13.52 9.12
CA GLU A 48 0.77 13.10 7.77
C GLU A 48 0.97 11.59 7.56
N PRO A 49 -0.04 10.85 7.06
CA PRO A 49 0.09 9.42 6.81
C PRO A 49 1.09 9.14 5.68
N TYR A 50 1.85 8.05 5.81
CA TYR A 50 2.59 7.49 4.69
C TYR A 50 1.63 6.95 3.62
N GLN A 51 2.10 6.90 2.37
CA GLN A 51 1.35 6.41 1.22
C GLN A 51 2.14 5.36 0.44
N GLY A 52 1.42 4.58 -0.37
CA GLY A 52 1.95 3.59 -1.29
C GLY A 52 2.89 2.59 -0.62
N VAL A 53 4.05 2.37 -1.23
CA VAL A 53 5.03 1.39 -0.73
C VAL A 53 5.49 1.66 0.70
N ASN A 54 5.63 2.93 1.10
CA ASN A 54 6.09 3.24 2.45
C ASN A 54 5.00 2.98 3.50
N ASN A 55 3.73 3.21 3.15
CA ASN A 55 2.62 2.78 3.99
C ASN A 55 2.70 1.27 4.22
N PHE A 56 2.75 0.49 3.14
CA PHE A 56 2.85 -0.97 3.21
C PHE A 56 4.04 -1.45 4.06
N LEU A 57 5.24 -0.96 3.78
CA LEU A 57 6.47 -1.40 4.46
C LEU A 57 6.48 -1.04 5.94
N LEU A 58 6.11 0.20 6.28
CA LEU A 58 6.12 0.63 7.67
C LEU A 58 5.02 -0.04 8.48
N THR A 59 3.86 -0.30 7.88
CA THR A 59 2.80 -1.04 8.58
C THR A 59 3.24 -2.47 8.88
N MET A 60 3.81 -3.16 7.89
CA MET A 60 4.41 -4.50 8.07
C MET A 60 5.47 -4.51 9.19
N ARG A 61 6.40 -3.56 9.18
CA ARG A 61 7.49 -3.48 10.18
C ARG A 61 7.00 -3.12 11.57
N THR A 62 5.97 -2.27 11.68
CA THR A 62 5.30 -1.93 12.94
C THR A 62 4.71 -3.19 13.58
N VAL A 63 3.96 -3.97 12.81
CA VAL A 63 3.37 -5.24 13.26
C VAL A 63 4.45 -6.26 13.64
N MET A 64 5.50 -6.40 12.83
CA MET A 64 6.58 -7.36 13.10
C MET A 64 7.39 -7.03 14.35
N ALA A 65 7.58 -5.75 14.64
CA ALA A 65 8.34 -5.29 15.80
C ALA A 65 7.47 -5.10 17.06
N GLY A 66 6.14 -5.22 16.94
CA GLY A 66 5.22 -4.97 18.05
C GLY A 66 5.24 -3.51 18.51
N HIS A 67 5.53 -2.58 17.60
CA HIS A 67 5.56 -1.16 17.93
C HIS A 67 4.14 -0.64 18.22
N SER A 68 3.99 0.04 19.35
CA SER A 68 2.73 0.66 19.75
C SER A 68 2.51 2.02 19.10
N SER A 69 3.55 2.75 18.69
CA SER A 69 3.36 4.07 18.06
C SER A 69 3.21 3.97 16.54
N PRO A 70 2.33 4.77 15.92
CA PRO A 70 2.25 4.86 14.48
C PRO A 70 3.32 5.79 13.88
N PHE A 71 4.02 6.57 14.69
CA PHE A 71 4.91 7.63 14.20
C PHE A 71 6.28 7.10 13.81
N TRP A 72 6.75 7.55 12.64
CA TRP A 72 8.08 7.27 12.11
C TRP A 72 8.78 8.57 11.74
N MET A 73 10.07 8.67 12.09
CA MET A 73 10.87 9.86 11.86
C MET A 73 12.34 9.53 11.60
N THR A 74 13.05 10.43 10.94
CA THR A 74 14.50 10.32 10.70
C THR A 74 15.27 10.73 11.96
N LEU A 75 16.54 10.31 12.07
CA LEU A 75 17.40 10.72 13.19
C LEU A 75 17.50 12.26 13.34
N PRO A 76 17.67 13.06 12.27
CA PRO A 76 17.64 14.53 12.40
C PRO A 76 16.32 15.07 12.93
N GLN A 77 15.17 14.47 12.57
CA GLN A 77 13.87 14.88 13.09
C GLN A 77 13.72 14.57 14.59
N ALA A 78 14.21 13.41 15.04
CA ALA A 78 14.23 13.07 16.46
C ALA A 78 15.13 14.05 17.25
N ASN A 79 16.33 14.33 16.75
CA ASN A 79 17.26 15.27 17.39
C ASN A 79 16.70 16.70 17.45
N ALA A 80 15.91 17.13 16.45
CA ALA A 80 15.26 18.43 16.46
C ALA A 80 14.14 18.55 17.51
N LEU A 81 13.69 17.42 18.08
CA LEU A 81 12.76 17.34 19.21
C LEU A 81 13.50 17.08 20.53
N ASP A 82 14.82 17.28 20.58
CA ASP A 82 15.71 16.94 21.70
C ASP A 82 15.61 15.48 22.18
N ALA A 83 15.09 14.59 21.32
CA ALA A 83 14.90 13.18 21.58
C ALA A 83 16.05 12.34 21.00
N LYS A 84 16.26 11.13 21.54
CA LYS A 84 17.40 10.27 21.19
C LYS A 84 16.96 8.86 20.84
N VAL A 85 17.37 8.40 19.66
CA VAL A 85 17.24 6.99 19.29
C VAL A 85 18.04 6.14 20.28
N ARG A 86 17.42 5.10 20.85
CA ARG A 86 18.10 4.22 21.81
C ARG A 86 19.28 3.49 21.17
N LYS A 87 20.33 3.28 21.97
CA LYS A 87 21.55 2.59 21.52
C LYS A 87 21.21 1.16 21.09
N GLY A 88 21.59 0.80 19.87
CA GLY A 88 21.39 -0.54 19.30
C GLY A 88 20.13 -0.69 18.44
N GLU A 89 19.22 0.29 18.46
CA GLU A 89 18.04 0.29 17.61
C GLU A 89 18.39 0.33 16.12
N LYS A 90 17.69 -0.46 15.31
CA LYS A 90 17.90 -0.50 13.86
C LYS A 90 16.85 0.34 13.15
N SER A 91 17.32 1.15 12.22
CA SER A 91 16.45 1.94 11.33
C SER A 91 15.81 1.08 10.25
N SER A 92 14.62 1.51 9.85
CA SER A 92 13.87 1.02 8.69
C SER A 92 14.15 1.89 7.46
N VAL A 93 14.13 1.28 6.28
CA VAL A 93 14.39 1.98 5.01
C VAL A 93 13.07 2.35 4.33
N VAL A 94 12.90 3.63 4.01
CA VAL A 94 11.78 4.14 3.20
C VAL A 94 12.33 4.78 1.93
N VAL A 95 11.51 4.87 0.89
CA VAL A 95 11.92 5.45 -0.41
C VAL A 95 11.12 6.70 -0.76
N TYR A 96 11.72 7.58 -1.55
CA TYR A 96 11.08 8.76 -2.10
C TYR A 96 11.40 8.86 -3.58
N TYR A 97 10.36 9.01 -4.40
CA TYR A 97 10.51 9.25 -5.83
C TYR A 97 10.25 10.72 -6.10
N GLY A 98 11.19 11.38 -6.77
CA GLY A 98 11.09 12.77 -7.15
C GLY A 98 11.44 12.99 -8.61
N GLN A 99 11.09 14.16 -9.11
CA GLN A 99 11.51 14.66 -10.41
C GLN A 99 12.35 15.91 -10.19
N SER A 100 13.45 16.02 -10.92
CA SER A 100 14.26 17.24 -11.01
C SER A 100 14.22 17.73 -12.43
N ARG A 101 13.98 19.02 -12.61
CA ARG A 101 14.24 19.69 -13.89
C ARG A 101 15.68 20.15 -13.86
N LYS A 102 16.44 19.92 -14.93
CA LYS A 102 17.73 20.57 -15.14
C LYS A 102 17.48 21.67 -16.16
N ASP A 103 17.67 22.92 -15.79
CA ASP A 103 17.64 24.02 -16.75
C ASP A 103 18.88 23.92 -17.63
N ALA A 104 18.74 24.23 -18.93
CA ALA A 104 19.76 24.00 -19.96
C ALA A 104 21.01 24.90 -19.85
N GLY A 105 21.24 25.59 -18.72
CA GLY A 105 22.27 26.64 -18.58
C GLY A 105 23.21 26.47 -17.40
N GLY A 106 23.65 25.25 -17.07
CA GLY A 106 24.69 25.01 -16.07
C GLY A 106 26.04 24.74 -16.73
N GLU A 107 26.90 25.75 -16.75
CA GLU A 107 28.26 25.82 -17.29
C GLU A 107 29.09 24.54 -17.08
N ASP A 108 29.33 23.81 -18.17
CA ASP A 108 30.57 23.09 -18.52
C ASP A 108 30.25 22.08 -19.64
N ASP A 109 30.24 22.53 -20.90
CA ASP A 109 31.02 21.81 -21.92
C ASP A 109 31.17 22.66 -23.18
N ARG A 110 32.43 22.93 -23.56
CA ARG A 110 32.78 23.35 -24.91
C ARG A 110 32.74 22.11 -25.79
N SER A 111 31.68 21.90 -26.56
CA SER A 111 31.80 21.10 -27.77
C SER A 111 30.87 21.64 -28.85
N ASP A 112 31.48 21.75 -30.02
CA ASP A 112 31.00 22.35 -31.26
C ASP A 112 29.99 21.42 -31.95
N GLY A 113 28.95 22.00 -32.55
CA GLY A 113 28.16 21.35 -33.60
C GLY A 113 26.79 20.76 -33.23
N ASP A 114 25.78 21.49 -33.69
CA ASP A 114 24.51 21.03 -34.27
C ASP A 114 23.21 21.20 -33.46
N ASP A 115 22.22 21.67 -34.20
CA ASP A 115 20.98 22.34 -33.81
C ASP A 115 19.88 21.35 -33.35
N HIS A 116 18.90 21.89 -32.60
CA HIS A 116 17.57 21.37 -32.28
C HIS A 116 17.24 20.80 -30.87
N SER A 117 16.45 21.63 -30.16
CA SER A 117 15.50 21.38 -29.06
C SER A 117 16.06 21.33 -27.62
N GLU A 118 16.13 22.51 -27.00
CA GLU A 118 16.27 22.69 -25.55
C GLU A 118 14.97 22.34 -24.81
N GLU A 119 14.54 21.08 -24.86
CA GLU A 119 13.54 20.57 -23.94
C GLU A 119 14.21 20.26 -22.59
N ALA A 120 13.79 20.97 -21.55
CA ALA A 120 14.23 20.73 -20.19
C ALA A 120 14.03 19.25 -19.80
N ARG A 121 15.13 18.50 -19.72
CA ARG A 121 15.09 17.06 -19.40
C ARG A 121 14.62 16.88 -17.96
N ILE A 122 13.45 16.24 -17.79
CA ILE A 122 12.94 15.83 -16.48
C ILE A 122 13.66 14.55 -16.06
N PHE A 123 14.50 14.65 -15.02
CA PHE A 123 15.19 13.50 -14.44
C PHE A 123 14.39 12.94 -13.27
N ARG A 124 13.97 11.68 -13.37
CA ARG A 124 13.36 10.93 -12.26
C ARG A 124 14.45 10.34 -11.38
N PHE A 125 14.33 10.48 -10.08
CA PHE A 125 15.28 9.91 -9.12
C PHE A 125 14.56 9.19 -7.98
N GLN A 126 15.25 8.21 -7.39
CA GLN A 126 14.87 7.56 -6.15
C GLN A 126 15.86 7.93 -5.06
N LYS A 127 15.36 8.45 -3.94
CA LYS A 127 16.11 8.60 -2.68
C LYS A 127 15.63 7.55 -1.70
N SER A 128 16.49 7.16 -0.78
CA SER A 128 16.13 6.32 0.36
C SER A 128 16.48 7.03 1.65
N TYR A 129 15.61 6.94 2.64
CA TYR A 129 15.80 7.50 3.96
C TYR A 129 15.77 6.38 5.01
N ARG A 130 16.45 6.63 6.13
CA ARG A 130 16.44 5.77 7.30
C ARG A 130 15.56 6.41 8.36
N VAL A 131 14.53 5.70 8.77
CA VAL A 131 13.54 6.14 9.77
C VAL A 131 13.50 5.18 10.95
N PHE A 132 13.12 5.69 12.10
CA PHE A 132 12.92 4.98 13.35
C PHE A 132 11.47 5.22 13.78
N ASN A 133 10.85 4.19 14.35
CA ASN A 133 9.54 4.34 14.97
C ASN A 133 9.70 5.09 16.29
N ALA A 134 8.69 5.83 16.74
CA ALA A 134 8.76 6.56 18.02
C ALA A 134 9.01 5.62 19.21
N CYS A 135 8.55 4.36 19.16
CA CYS A 135 8.89 3.35 20.17
C CYS A 135 10.39 3.12 20.33
N GLN A 136 11.24 3.49 19.35
CA GLN A 136 12.69 3.32 19.34
C GLN A 136 13.45 4.56 19.88
N ILE A 137 12.74 5.60 20.29
CA ILE A 137 13.29 6.93 20.58
C ILE A 137 12.85 7.35 22.00
N ASP A 138 13.82 7.72 22.83
CA ASP A 138 13.57 8.23 24.17
C ASP A 138 13.48 9.77 24.15
N GLY A 139 12.63 10.33 25.01
CA GLY A 139 12.47 11.78 25.16
C GLY A 139 11.50 12.43 24.17
N LEU A 140 10.70 11.65 23.44
CA LEU A 140 9.62 12.18 22.60
C LEU A 140 8.41 12.60 23.45
N PRO A 141 7.66 13.65 23.03
CA PRO A 141 6.38 14.02 23.63
C PRO A 141 5.32 12.90 23.59
N ASP A 142 4.40 12.88 24.55
CA ASP A 142 3.33 11.88 24.67
C ASP A 142 2.42 11.81 23.43
N SER A 143 2.31 12.90 22.66
CA SER A 143 1.56 12.93 21.40
C SER A 143 2.07 11.93 20.36
N PHE A 144 3.31 11.46 20.49
CA PHE A 144 3.89 10.41 19.64
C PHE A 144 3.53 8.99 20.11
N PHE A 145 2.82 8.84 21.23
CA PHE A 145 2.40 7.55 21.80
C PHE A 145 0.89 7.53 22.07
N PRO A 146 0.06 7.73 21.03
CA PRO A 146 -1.39 7.65 21.17
C PRO A 146 -1.81 6.26 21.65
N ASP A 147 -2.81 6.23 22.54
CA ASP A 147 -3.38 4.99 23.02
C ASP A 147 -4.03 4.20 21.87
N PRO A 148 -3.94 2.86 21.88
CA PRO A 148 -4.66 2.04 20.92
C PRO A 148 -6.17 2.27 21.05
N GLU A 149 -6.84 2.53 19.92
CA GLU A 149 -8.29 2.53 19.90
C GLU A 149 -8.82 1.12 20.21
N PRO A 150 -9.87 0.98 21.03
CA PRO A 150 -10.52 -0.30 21.25
C PRO A 150 -10.99 -0.87 19.91
N VAL A 151 -10.73 -2.14 19.67
CA VAL A 151 -11.26 -2.83 18.48
C VAL A 151 -12.78 -2.91 18.64
N PRO A 152 -13.58 -2.29 17.75
CA PRO A 152 -15.02 -2.34 17.86
C PRO A 152 -15.51 -3.78 17.72
N GLU A 153 -16.45 -4.18 18.58
CA GLU A 153 -17.19 -5.42 18.41
C GLU A 153 -18.27 -5.24 17.35
N HIS A 154 -18.44 -6.24 16.49
CA HIS A 154 -19.46 -6.26 15.46
C HIS A 154 -20.25 -7.56 15.56
N ALA A 155 -21.56 -7.47 15.33
CA ALA A 155 -22.41 -8.65 15.27
C ALA A 155 -21.91 -9.59 14.15
N PRO A 156 -21.80 -10.91 14.41
CA PRO A 156 -21.36 -11.85 13.40
C PRO A 156 -22.28 -11.81 12.17
N SER A 157 -21.69 -11.87 10.98
CA SER A 157 -22.44 -11.99 9.72
C SER A 157 -23.42 -10.84 9.39
N GLU A 158 -23.34 -9.72 10.10
CA GLU A 158 -24.19 -8.54 9.89
C GLU A 158 -23.41 -7.38 9.25
N PRO A 159 -24.05 -6.54 8.43
CA PRO A 159 -23.40 -5.37 7.85
C PRO A 159 -22.86 -4.40 8.90
N ILE A 160 -21.68 -3.83 8.63
CA ILE A 160 -21.10 -2.75 9.44
C ILE A 160 -21.50 -1.43 8.77
N PRO A 161 -22.31 -0.55 9.40
CA PRO A 161 -22.97 0.56 8.71
C PRO A 161 -22.06 1.48 7.89
N HIS A 162 -20.92 1.91 8.44
CA HIS A 162 -20.02 2.81 7.71
C HIS A 162 -19.29 2.12 6.56
N MET A 163 -18.96 0.83 6.70
CA MET A 163 -18.38 0.04 5.62
C MET A 163 -19.43 -0.20 4.53
N GLN A 164 -20.62 -0.66 4.90
CA GLN A 164 -21.72 -0.89 3.96
C GLN A 164 -22.02 0.37 3.12
N ALA A 165 -22.18 1.52 3.79
CA ALA A 165 -22.40 2.80 3.12
C ALA A 165 -21.25 3.20 2.19
N PHE A 166 -20.01 2.87 2.54
CA PHE A 166 -18.86 3.12 1.67
C PHE A 166 -18.95 2.30 0.38
N PHE A 167 -19.14 0.98 0.50
CA PHE A 167 -19.14 0.08 -0.65
C PHE A 167 -20.37 0.25 -1.54
N ASP A 168 -21.56 0.44 -0.94
CA ASP A 168 -22.80 0.63 -1.71
C ASP A 168 -22.77 1.89 -2.57
N ALA A 169 -22.00 2.91 -2.16
CA ALA A 169 -21.88 4.16 -2.90
C ALA A 169 -20.93 4.07 -4.11
N ILE A 170 -20.18 2.98 -4.26
CA ILE A 170 -19.30 2.78 -5.41
C ILE A 170 -20.15 2.32 -6.60
N ASP A 171 -20.02 3.03 -7.73
CA ASP A 171 -20.77 2.79 -8.96
C ASP A 171 -20.19 1.64 -9.81
N ILE A 172 -19.81 0.56 -9.15
CA ILE A 172 -19.38 -0.68 -9.80
C ILE A 172 -20.41 -1.75 -9.44
N THR A 173 -21.08 -2.30 -10.46
CA THR A 173 -22.17 -3.25 -10.23
C THR A 173 -21.66 -4.49 -9.48
N THR A 174 -22.19 -4.68 -8.26
CA THR A 174 -21.91 -5.84 -7.43
C THR A 174 -23.16 -6.72 -7.36
N VAL A 175 -23.03 -8.01 -7.64
CA VAL A 175 -24.10 -9.01 -7.60
C VAL A 175 -23.85 -9.95 -6.43
N PHE A 176 -24.76 -9.97 -5.46
CA PHE A 176 -24.69 -10.88 -4.32
C PHE A 176 -25.32 -12.23 -4.65
N THR A 177 -24.50 -13.24 -4.94
CA THR A 177 -24.95 -14.58 -5.33
C THR A 177 -23.84 -15.63 -5.16
N GLY A 178 -24.22 -16.91 -5.23
CA GLY A 178 -23.28 -18.02 -5.24
C GLY A 178 -22.45 -18.15 -3.96
N THR A 179 -21.27 -18.75 -4.09
CA THR A 179 -20.35 -19.06 -2.99
C THR A 179 -18.95 -18.50 -3.19
N GLU A 180 -18.66 -17.92 -4.35
CA GLU A 180 -17.34 -17.44 -4.75
C GLU A 180 -17.39 -15.94 -4.99
N ALA A 181 -16.28 -15.27 -4.65
CA ALA A 181 -16.08 -13.87 -4.94
C ALA A 181 -15.15 -13.74 -6.15
N TYR A 182 -15.52 -12.90 -7.11
CA TYR A 182 -14.69 -12.61 -8.28
C TYR A 182 -15.18 -11.37 -9.03
N TYR A 183 -14.27 -10.61 -9.61
CA TYR A 183 -14.56 -9.69 -10.71
C TYR A 183 -14.61 -10.43 -12.06
N LEU A 184 -15.66 -10.20 -12.86
CA LEU A 184 -15.83 -10.79 -14.20
C LEU A 184 -15.65 -9.72 -15.29
N PRO A 185 -14.47 -9.61 -15.93
CA PRO A 185 -14.17 -8.53 -16.87
C PRO A 185 -15.10 -8.41 -18.09
N PRO A 186 -15.53 -9.51 -18.76
CA PRO A 186 -16.37 -9.39 -19.96
C PRO A 186 -17.72 -8.70 -19.76
N VAL A 187 -18.25 -8.71 -18.53
CA VAL A 187 -19.54 -8.07 -18.19
C VAL A 187 -19.41 -6.93 -17.19
N ASP A 188 -18.18 -6.63 -16.78
CA ASP A 188 -17.84 -5.57 -15.81
C ASP A 188 -18.68 -5.62 -14.52
N LYS A 189 -18.69 -6.79 -13.86
CA LYS A 189 -19.42 -7.00 -12.60
C LYS A 189 -18.54 -7.67 -11.56
N VAL A 190 -18.73 -7.26 -10.31
CA VAL A 190 -18.22 -7.97 -9.14
C VAL A 190 -19.29 -8.95 -8.66
N TYR A 191 -18.91 -10.19 -8.39
CA TYR A 191 -19.75 -11.19 -7.78
C TYR A 191 -19.26 -11.42 -6.36
N MET A 192 -20.18 -11.44 -5.40
CA MET A 192 -19.86 -11.62 -3.99
C MET A 192 -20.82 -12.64 -3.37
N PRO A 193 -20.34 -13.57 -2.52
CA PRO A 193 -21.23 -14.36 -1.68
C PRO A 193 -21.94 -13.47 -0.65
N SER A 194 -23.08 -13.94 -0.14
CA SER A 194 -23.80 -13.25 0.95
C SER A 194 -22.92 -13.05 2.19
N ILE A 195 -23.04 -11.91 2.86
CA ILE A 195 -22.37 -11.61 4.14
C ILE A 195 -22.65 -12.67 5.22
N THR A 196 -23.80 -13.36 5.13
CA THR A 196 -24.17 -14.47 6.01
C THR A 196 -23.22 -15.67 5.97
N ARG A 197 -22.31 -15.73 4.98
CA ARG A 197 -21.25 -16.74 4.89
C ARG A 197 -19.97 -16.35 5.63
N PHE A 198 -19.89 -15.13 6.15
CA PHE A 198 -18.73 -14.60 6.85
C PHE A 198 -19.06 -14.45 8.33
N GLN A 199 -18.41 -15.24 9.18
CA GLN A 199 -18.60 -15.09 10.64
C GLN A 199 -18.14 -13.71 11.11
N ASP A 200 -16.97 -13.27 10.66
CA ASP A 200 -16.51 -11.90 10.86
C ASP A 200 -16.89 -11.04 9.64
N PRO A 201 -17.81 -10.07 9.77
CA PRO A 201 -18.23 -9.23 8.66
C PRO A 201 -17.09 -8.37 8.07
N ARG A 202 -16.00 -8.13 8.81
CA ARG A 202 -14.82 -7.43 8.28
C ARG A 202 -14.15 -8.21 7.15
N ASN A 203 -14.19 -9.54 7.20
CA ASN A 203 -13.66 -10.39 6.13
C ASN A 203 -14.48 -10.24 4.84
N PHE A 204 -15.80 -10.06 4.94
CA PHE A 204 -16.66 -9.79 3.78
C PHE A 204 -16.23 -8.50 3.07
N TYR A 205 -16.00 -7.42 3.81
CA TYR A 205 -15.52 -6.15 3.25
C TYR A 205 -14.08 -6.23 2.72
N GLY A 206 -13.22 -7.03 3.35
CA GLY A 206 -11.87 -7.31 2.86
C GLY A 206 -11.87 -7.99 1.49
N VAL A 207 -12.76 -8.97 1.29
CA VAL A 207 -12.95 -9.66 -0.01
C VAL A 207 -13.59 -8.73 -1.04
N TRP A 208 -14.62 -7.97 -0.65
CA TRP A 208 -15.26 -7.03 -1.57
C TRP A 208 -14.28 -5.94 -2.05
N ALA A 209 -13.40 -5.45 -1.17
CA ALA A 209 -12.34 -4.52 -1.52
C ALA A 209 -11.37 -5.13 -2.55
N HIS A 210 -11.01 -6.41 -2.38
CA HIS A 210 -10.13 -7.12 -3.32
C HIS A 210 -10.77 -7.21 -4.71
N GLU A 211 -12.04 -7.59 -4.80
CA GLU A 211 -12.72 -7.71 -6.09
C GLU A 211 -12.99 -6.36 -6.76
N LEU A 212 -13.34 -5.32 -5.99
CA LEU A 212 -13.43 -3.97 -6.54
C LEU A 212 -12.07 -3.45 -7.01
N ALA A 213 -10.98 -3.82 -6.34
CA ALA A 213 -9.65 -3.48 -6.80
C ALA A 213 -9.36 -4.08 -8.17
N HIS A 214 -9.73 -5.35 -8.42
CA HIS A 214 -9.70 -5.92 -9.77
C HIS A 214 -10.56 -5.16 -10.76
N ALA A 215 -11.78 -4.77 -10.37
CA ALA A 215 -12.64 -3.98 -11.24
C ALA A 215 -11.93 -2.70 -11.71
N THR A 216 -11.25 -1.97 -10.83
CA THR A 216 -10.56 -0.72 -11.21
C THR A 216 -9.53 -0.88 -12.34
N LYS A 217 -9.07 -2.10 -12.66
CA LYS A 217 -8.20 -2.39 -13.82
C LYS A 217 -8.81 -2.03 -15.18
N ALA A 218 -10.15 -2.06 -15.29
CA ALA A 218 -10.84 -1.98 -16.57
C ALA A 218 -10.40 -0.76 -17.43
N PRO A 219 -10.45 -0.85 -18.77
CA PRO A 219 -9.93 0.20 -19.66
C PRO A 219 -10.58 1.58 -19.47
N HIS A 220 -11.84 1.62 -19.06
CA HIS A 220 -12.58 2.87 -18.80
C HIS A 220 -12.36 3.42 -17.37
N ARG A 221 -11.52 2.77 -16.55
CA ARG A 221 -11.16 3.18 -15.18
C ARG A 221 -9.67 3.50 -15.11
N LEU A 222 -8.86 2.69 -14.42
CA LEU A 222 -7.42 2.93 -14.27
C LEU A 222 -6.58 2.32 -15.38
N ASN A 223 -7.20 1.54 -16.28
CA ASN A 223 -6.57 0.95 -17.46
C ASN A 223 -5.19 0.34 -17.16
N ARG A 224 -5.11 -0.47 -16.09
CA ARG A 224 -3.85 -1.12 -15.71
C ARG A 224 -3.56 -2.26 -16.69
N ASP A 225 -2.49 -2.10 -17.46
CA ASP A 225 -2.05 -3.12 -18.41
C ASP A 225 -0.77 -3.82 -17.92
N PHE A 226 -0.83 -5.14 -17.82
CA PHE A 226 0.30 -6.01 -17.52
C PHE A 226 0.57 -7.01 -18.65
N GLY A 227 -0.01 -6.80 -19.82
CA GLY A 227 -0.08 -7.75 -20.93
C GLY A 227 -1.17 -8.80 -20.72
N PHE A 228 -1.15 -9.83 -21.56
CA PHE A 228 -2.13 -10.91 -21.54
C PHE A 228 -2.16 -11.61 -20.16
N SER A 229 -3.25 -11.46 -19.43
CA SER A 229 -3.42 -11.95 -18.06
C SER A 229 -4.31 -13.19 -18.04
N LYS A 230 -3.75 -14.33 -17.65
CA LYS A 230 -4.46 -15.60 -17.39
C LYS A 230 -4.02 -16.15 -16.05
N PHE A 231 -4.92 -16.83 -15.35
CA PHE A 231 -4.61 -17.49 -14.09
C PHE A 231 -3.29 -18.29 -14.20
N GLY A 232 -2.41 -18.11 -13.21
CA GLY A 232 -1.12 -18.77 -13.17
C GLY A 232 0.01 -18.10 -13.97
N ASN A 233 -0.22 -17.02 -14.73
CA ASN A 233 0.86 -16.28 -15.40
C ASN A 233 1.36 -15.06 -14.61
N THR A 234 2.53 -14.52 -14.98
CA THR A 234 3.16 -13.40 -14.25
C THR A 234 2.30 -12.13 -14.27
N SER A 235 1.58 -11.86 -15.36
CA SER A 235 0.68 -10.70 -15.47
C SER A 235 -0.50 -10.78 -14.49
N TYR A 236 -1.06 -11.98 -14.30
CA TYR A 236 -2.06 -12.26 -13.29
C TYR A 236 -1.50 -12.08 -11.87
N ALA A 237 -0.32 -12.63 -11.60
CA ALA A 237 0.33 -12.46 -10.29
C ALA A 237 0.60 -10.99 -9.93
N ARG A 238 0.91 -10.14 -10.92
CA ARG A 238 1.08 -8.69 -10.71
C ARG A 238 -0.24 -8.02 -10.31
N GLU A 239 -1.34 -8.38 -10.96
CA GLU A 239 -2.66 -7.82 -10.65
C GLU A 239 -3.17 -8.26 -9.26
N GLU A 240 -2.92 -9.50 -8.86
CA GLU A 240 -3.25 -9.98 -7.50
C GLU A 240 -2.54 -9.18 -6.41
N ILE A 241 -1.26 -8.83 -6.61
CA ILE A 241 -0.52 -7.97 -5.68
C ILE A 241 -1.19 -6.60 -5.57
N VAL A 242 -1.64 -6.03 -6.70
CA VAL A 242 -2.33 -4.74 -6.71
C VAL A 242 -3.67 -4.83 -5.97
N ALA A 243 -4.46 -5.87 -6.25
CA ALA A 243 -5.77 -6.06 -5.63
C ALA A 243 -5.68 -6.20 -4.11
N GLU A 244 -4.73 -7.02 -3.65
CA GLU A 244 -4.53 -7.21 -2.23
C GLU A 244 -3.99 -5.97 -1.53
N LEU A 245 -2.98 -5.29 -2.09
CA LEU A 245 -2.47 -4.05 -1.50
C LEU A 245 -3.55 -2.96 -1.45
N THR A 246 -4.46 -2.96 -2.42
CA THR A 246 -5.63 -2.06 -2.40
C THR A 246 -6.55 -2.40 -1.24
N SER A 247 -6.85 -3.68 -1.03
CA SER A 247 -7.63 -4.16 0.13
C SER A 247 -6.95 -3.80 1.46
N VAL A 248 -5.61 -3.93 1.54
CA VAL A 248 -4.81 -3.47 2.69
C VAL A 248 -5.01 -1.97 2.95
N PHE A 249 -4.84 -1.13 1.93
CA PHE A 249 -4.92 0.33 2.09
C PHE A 249 -6.34 0.82 2.42
N LEU A 250 -7.36 0.23 1.80
CA LEU A 250 -8.75 0.51 2.15
C LEU A 250 -9.07 0.04 3.57
N GLY A 251 -8.60 -1.14 3.95
CA GLY A 251 -8.81 -1.71 5.27
C GLY A 251 -8.26 -0.84 6.39
N GLN A 252 -7.10 -0.20 6.18
CA GLN A 252 -6.58 0.79 7.13
C GLN A 252 -7.53 1.98 7.29
N THR A 253 -8.23 2.39 6.24
CA THR A 253 -9.20 3.51 6.30
C THR A 253 -10.50 3.12 6.99
N LEU A 254 -10.98 1.92 6.70
CA LEU A 254 -12.34 1.49 7.04
C LEU A 254 -12.40 0.64 8.31
N GLY A 255 -11.28 0.10 8.78
CA GLY A 255 -11.21 -0.74 9.98
C GLY A 255 -11.31 -2.25 9.71
N PHE A 256 -10.82 -2.73 8.57
CA PHE A 256 -10.72 -4.16 8.27
C PHE A 256 -9.31 -4.56 7.83
N THR A 257 -9.05 -5.87 7.76
CA THR A 257 -7.80 -6.42 7.22
C THR A 257 -8.02 -7.02 5.85
N ALA A 258 -6.98 -6.99 5.00
CA ALA A 258 -7.02 -7.72 3.75
C ALA A 258 -7.32 -9.20 4.02
N HIS A 259 -8.35 -9.71 3.34
CA HIS A 259 -8.80 -11.07 3.47
C HIS A 259 -9.08 -11.61 2.07
N THR A 260 -8.59 -12.81 1.78
CA THR A 260 -8.93 -13.56 0.56
C THR A 260 -9.39 -14.95 0.98
N LEU A 261 -10.46 -15.44 0.36
CA LEU A 261 -11.02 -16.77 0.66
C LEU A 261 -10.03 -17.90 0.27
N GLU A 262 -9.23 -17.66 -0.76
CA GLU A 262 -8.16 -18.57 -1.16
C GLU A 262 -6.84 -18.15 -0.52
N MET A 263 -6.44 -18.88 0.52
CA MET A 263 -5.09 -18.79 1.10
C MET A 263 -4.35 -20.09 0.82
N ASN A 264 -3.99 -20.30 -0.45
CA ASN A 264 -3.25 -21.49 -0.88
C ASN A 264 -1.79 -21.14 -1.22
N ALA A 265 -0.95 -22.17 -1.34
CA ALA A 265 0.45 -22.01 -1.72
C ALA A 265 0.65 -21.27 -3.06
N ALA A 266 -0.35 -21.29 -3.95
CA ALA A 266 -0.28 -20.62 -5.25
C ALA A 266 -0.26 -19.08 -5.09
N TYR A 267 -0.95 -18.54 -4.10
CA TYR A 267 -0.92 -17.11 -3.78
C TYR A 267 0.50 -16.64 -3.37
N LEU A 268 1.16 -17.36 -2.43
CA LEU A 268 2.54 -17.03 -2.01
C LEU A 268 3.53 -17.20 -3.17
N HIS A 269 3.32 -18.21 -4.00
CA HIS A 269 4.13 -18.47 -5.19
C HIS A 269 4.05 -17.31 -6.19
N ASN A 270 2.85 -16.74 -6.41
CA ASN A 270 2.65 -15.60 -7.28
C ASN A 270 3.45 -14.37 -6.83
N TRP A 271 3.37 -14.02 -5.55
CA TRP A 271 4.16 -12.93 -4.97
C TRP A 271 5.67 -13.15 -5.13
N LEU A 272 6.17 -14.33 -4.74
CA LEU A 272 7.59 -14.66 -4.84
C LEU A 272 8.10 -14.59 -6.27
N ARG A 273 7.31 -15.09 -7.23
CA ARG A 273 7.65 -15.03 -8.66
C ARG A 273 7.82 -13.60 -9.15
N VAL A 274 6.87 -12.70 -8.82
CA VAL A 274 6.95 -11.29 -9.22
C VAL A 274 8.15 -10.61 -8.58
N LEU A 275 8.32 -10.76 -7.26
CA LEU A 275 9.39 -10.11 -6.50
C LEU A 275 10.80 -10.58 -6.90
N ARG A 276 10.97 -11.87 -7.19
CA ARG A 276 12.26 -12.42 -7.67
C ARG A 276 12.57 -11.98 -9.11
N SER A 277 11.56 -11.71 -9.92
CA SER A 277 11.76 -11.27 -11.31
C SER A 277 12.18 -9.81 -11.43
N ASP A 278 11.81 -8.97 -10.46
CA ASP A 278 12.07 -7.53 -10.53
C ASP A 278 12.05 -6.87 -9.14
N LYS A 279 13.22 -6.40 -8.70
CA LYS A 279 13.41 -5.65 -7.44
C LYS A 279 12.65 -4.32 -7.36
N GLY A 280 12.15 -3.81 -8.48
CA GLY A 280 11.30 -2.63 -8.59
C GLY A 280 9.80 -2.93 -8.54
N ALA A 281 9.39 -4.21 -8.58
CA ALA A 281 7.99 -4.59 -8.75
C ALA A 281 7.09 -4.08 -7.62
N ILE A 282 7.50 -4.27 -6.36
CA ILE A 282 6.68 -3.84 -5.21
C ILE A 282 6.39 -2.35 -5.22
N PHE A 283 7.35 -1.52 -5.67
CA PHE A 283 7.19 -0.07 -5.72
C PHE A 283 6.13 0.34 -6.73
N ARG A 284 6.13 -0.29 -7.91
CA ARG A 284 5.15 -0.02 -8.95
C ARG A 284 3.76 -0.53 -8.55
N HIS A 285 3.67 -1.76 -8.06
CA HIS A 285 2.39 -2.37 -7.69
C HIS A 285 1.77 -1.71 -6.45
N ALA A 286 2.57 -1.23 -5.49
CA ALA A 286 2.06 -0.42 -4.40
C ALA A 286 1.57 0.96 -4.88
N ALA A 287 2.19 1.54 -5.92
CA ALA A 287 1.69 2.79 -6.52
C ALA A 287 0.39 2.56 -7.31
N ASP A 288 0.27 1.45 -8.04
CA ASP A 288 -0.97 1.01 -8.68
C ASP A 288 -2.10 0.79 -7.65
N ALA A 289 -1.78 0.13 -6.54
CA ALA A 289 -2.72 -0.12 -5.46
C ALA A 289 -3.16 1.16 -4.74
N GLN A 290 -2.24 2.12 -4.54
CA GLN A 290 -2.61 3.43 -4.02
C GLN A 290 -3.60 4.13 -4.95
N ARG A 291 -3.34 4.14 -6.28
CA ARG A 291 -4.29 4.71 -7.25
C ARG A 291 -5.65 4.01 -7.24
N ALA A 292 -5.68 2.68 -7.11
CA ALA A 292 -6.92 1.93 -7.01
C ALA A 292 -7.69 2.25 -5.72
N CYS A 293 -6.99 2.36 -4.59
CA CYS A 293 -7.56 2.77 -3.31
C CYS A 293 -8.16 4.18 -3.41
N ASP A 294 -7.39 5.15 -3.90
CA ASP A 294 -7.81 6.54 -4.04
C ASP A 294 -9.01 6.66 -4.98
N TYR A 295 -9.01 5.90 -6.09
CA TYR A 295 -10.14 5.84 -7.01
C TYR A 295 -11.42 5.36 -6.31
N LEU A 296 -11.36 4.25 -5.56
CA LEU A 296 -12.53 3.69 -4.88
C LEU A 296 -13.06 4.62 -3.79
N ILE A 297 -12.16 5.29 -3.05
CA ILE A 297 -12.54 6.32 -2.08
C ILE A 297 -13.30 7.47 -2.78
N ALA A 298 -12.75 8.00 -3.87
CA ALA A 298 -13.37 9.10 -4.62
C ALA A 298 -14.74 8.70 -5.22
N ARG A 299 -14.89 7.46 -5.71
CA ARG A 299 -16.19 6.95 -6.19
C ARG A 299 -17.21 6.86 -5.05
N SER A 300 -16.81 6.33 -3.90
CA SER A 300 -17.68 6.25 -2.72
C SER A 300 -18.12 7.63 -2.22
N GLU A 301 -17.21 8.60 -2.17
CA GLU A 301 -17.52 9.98 -1.80
C GLU A 301 -18.52 10.62 -2.79
N THR A 302 -18.29 10.44 -4.09
CA THR A 302 -19.19 10.93 -5.14
C THR A 302 -20.59 10.31 -5.02
N GLY A 303 -20.68 8.99 -4.84
CA GLY A 303 -21.95 8.29 -4.72
C GLY A 303 -22.72 8.66 -3.45
N ARG A 304 -22.04 8.87 -2.32
CA ARG A 304 -22.67 9.33 -1.07
C ARG A 304 -23.19 10.77 -1.21
N ALA A 305 -22.44 11.65 -1.87
CA ALA A 305 -22.88 13.02 -2.11
C ALA A 305 -24.14 13.08 -3.00
N GLY A 306 -24.20 12.25 -4.06
CA GLY A 306 -25.38 12.16 -4.94
C GLY A 306 -26.62 11.69 -4.20
N ARG A 307 -26.51 10.65 -3.36
CA ARG A 307 -27.64 10.13 -2.55
C ARG A 307 -28.18 11.15 -1.54
N SER A 308 -27.29 11.93 -0.91
CA SER A 308 -27.71 12.99 0.01
C SER A 308 -28.45 14.12 -0.72
N ALA A 309 -28.12 14.41 -1.98
CA ALA A 309 -28.80 15.41 -2.79
C ALA A 309 -30.17 14.92 -3.31
N GLU A 310 -30.34 13.63 -3.57
CA GLU A 310 -31.64 13.04 -3.95
C GLU A 310 -32.61 12.91 -2.76
N ALA A 311 -32.10 12.86 -1.54
CA ALA A 311 -32.88 12.73 -0.31
C ALA A 311 -33.31 14.07 0.31
N ALA A 312 -32.79 15.20 -0.19
CA ALA A 312 -33.07 16.56 0.28
C ALA A 312 -34.10 17.27 -0.61
#